data_AF-A0A498QG17-F1
#
_entry.id   AF-A0A498QG17-F1
#
_cell.length_a   1.000
_cell.length_b   1.000
_cell.length_c   1.000
_cell.angle_alpha   90.00
_cell.angle_beta   90.00
_cell.angle_gamma   90.00
#
_symmetry.space_group_name_H-M   'P 1'
#
loop_
_entity.id
_entity.type
_entity.pdbx_description
1 polymer ?
#
loop_
_entity_poly.entity_id
_entity_poly.type
_entity_poly.pdbx_seq_one_letter_code
_entity_poly.pdbx_strand_id
1 'polypeptide(L)'
;MVRVNVDPTGALADARLREGMATLRGLLAGVGADLVDNDLGARPGGRRDLELLIACEDVEAAKKKAIDLCAKAFDTAPVSGVVTFISRGTDDDAHGVLSAFGLTGEVTRRLDDDGFDIVDVTLREADLGRVPESRIHTALEASLNCEVHIRST
;
A
#
# COMPACT_ATOMS: atom_id res chain seq x y z
N MET A 1 -3.03 -6.95 3.53
CA MET A 1 -2.98 -6.04 4.69
C MET A 1 -3.02 -6.83 5.98
N VAL A 2 -2.06 -6.61 6.86
CA VAL A 2 -1.99 -7.21 8.20
C VAL A 2 -2.19 -6.12 9.23
N ARG A 3 -3.22 -6.25 10.07
CA ARG A 3 -3.42 -5.36 11.22
C ARG A 3 -2.61 -5.86 12.41
N VAL A 4 -1.87 -4.98 13.08
CA VAL A 4 -1.03 -5.34 14.23
C VAL A 4 -1.23 -4.33 15.35
N ASN A 5 -1.68 -4.79 16.52
CA ASN A 5 -1.69 -3.98 17.72
C ASN A 5 -0.29 -3.95 18.33
N VAL A 6 0.37 -2.79 18.30
CA VAL A 6 1.77 -2.65 18.75
C VAL A 6 1.89 -2.34 20.24
N ASP A 7 0.79 -2.01 20.91
CA ASP A 7 0.76 -1.78 22.35
C ASP A 7 -0.53 -2.33 22.97
N PRO A 8 -0.67 -3.67 23.03
CA PRO A 8 -1.85 -4.31 23.61
C PRO A 8 -2.08 -3.95 25.08
N THR A 9 -1.00 -3.62 25.80
CA THR A 9 -1.04 -3.21 27.21
C THR A 9 -1.41 -1.74 27.42
N GLY A 10 -1.27 -0.89 26.40
CA GLY A 10 -1.47 0.55 26.51
C GLY A 10 -0.37 1.28 27.30
N ALA A 11 0.81 0.68 27.44
CA ALA A 11 1.87 1.15 28.34
C ALA A 11 2.88 2.10 27.65
N LEU A 12 2.87 2.19 26.33
CA LEU A 12 3.84 3.03 25.61
C LEU A 12 3.53 4.52 25.81
N ALA A 13 4.55 5.29 26.15
CA ALA A 13 4.49 6.75 26.13
C ALA A 13 4.58 7.29 24.69
N ASP A 14 4.06 8.50 24.46
CA ASP A 14 4.02 9.13 23.13
C ASP A 14 5.40 9.30 22.49
N ALA A 15 6.43 9.56 23.31
CA ALA A 15 7.82 9.65 22.81
C ALA A 15 8.30 8.31 22.22
N ARG A 16 7.99 7.20 22.89
CA ARG A 16 8.36 5.85 22.43
C ARG A 16 7.55 5.43 21.21
N LEU A 17 6.28 5.83 21.12
CA LEU A 17 5.47 5.61 19.92
C LEU A 17 6.07 6.32 18.70
N ARG A 18 6.45 7.60 18.83
CA ARG A 18 7.05 8.36 17.74
C ARG A 18 8.39 7.75 17.29
N GLU A 19 9.23 7.36 18.23
CA GLU A 19 10.50 6.68 17.95
C GLU A 19 10.29 5.32 17.26
N GLY A 20 9.34 4.53 17.76
CA GLY A 20 8.96 3.25 17.16
C GLY A 20 8.44 3.41 15.73
N MET A 21 7.59 4.41 15.48
CA MET A 21 7.10 4.72 14.13
C MET A 21 8.22 5.13 13.17
N ALA A 22 9.14 5.98 13.61
CA ALA A 22 10.31 6.35 12.80
C ALA A 22 11.18 5.13 12.46
N THR A 23 11.41 4.26 13.45
CA THR A 23 12.15 3.01 13.28
C THR A 23 11.44 2.07 12.31
N LEU A 24 10.12 1.89 12.46
CA LEU A 24 9.33 1.02 11.60
C LEU A 24 9.37 1.51 10.15
N ARG A 25 9.18 2.81 9.89
CA ARG A 25 9.28 3.37 8.52
C ARG A 25 10.64 3.07 7.88
N GLY A 26 11.73 3.16 8.65
CA GLY A 26 13.07 2.79 8.19
C GLY A 26 13.22 1.29 7.87
N LEU A 27 12.64 0.41 8.69
CA LEU A 27 12.64 -1.04 8.46
C LEU A 27 11.83 -1.42 7.21
N LEU A 28 10.68 -0.78 7.01
CA LEU A 28 9.76 -1.03 5.90
C LEU A 28 10.35 -0.71 4.53
N ALA A 29 11.09 0.40 4.44
CA ALA A 29 11.80 0.81 3.22
C ALA A 29 12.78 -0.26 2.69
N GLY A 30 13.29 -1.14 3.55
CA GLY A 30 14.22 -2.20 3.18
C GLY A 30 13.58 -3.54 2.79
N VAL A 31 12.26 -3.71 2.96
CA VAL A 31 11.60 -5.04 2.88
C VAL A 31 10.37 -5.09 1.98
N GLY A 32 10.12 -4.02 1.21
CA GLY A 32 9.01 -3.94 0.24
C GLY A 32 7.64 -4.05 0.90
N ALA A 33 7.46 -3.42 2.06
CA ALA A 33 6.20 -3.35 2.76
C ALA A 33 5.86 -1.89 3.06
N ASP A 34 4.57 -1.56 2.98
CA ASP A 34 4.07 -0.21 3.20
C ASP A 34 3.27 -0.12 4.49
N LEU A 35 3.17 1.09 5.02
CA LEU A 35 2.33 1.41 6.17
C LEU A 35 1.16 2.25 5.69
N VAL A 36 -0.06 1.80 5.99
CA VAL A 36 -1.26 2.64 5.86
C VAL A 36 -1.24 3.63 7.00
N ASP A 37 -1.18 4.93 6.69
CA ASP A 37 -0.94 5.95 7.71
C ASP A 37 -2.05 5.91 8.76
N ASN A 38 -1.62 5.80 10.01
CA ASN A 38 -2.51 5.65 11.15
C ASN A 38 -1.91 6.47 12.28
N ASP A 39 -2.61 7.54 12.67
CA ASP A 39 -2.22 8.30 13.85
C ASP A 39 -2.42 7.44 15.11
N LEU A 40 -1.36 6.72 15.49
CA LEU A 40 -1.32 5.91 16.70
C LEU A 40 -1.44 6.74 17.98
N GLY A 41 -1.00 8.00 17.95
CA GLY A 41 -1.04 8.91 19.10
C GLY A 41 -2.47 9.33 19.43
N ALA A 42 -3.33 9.48 18.41
CA ALA A 42 -4.75 9.72 18.57
C ALA A 42 -5.53 8.50 19.09
N ARG A 43 -4.95 7.28 19.06
CA ARG A 43 -5.62 6.05 19.49
C ARG A 43 -5.39 5.75 20.98
N PRO A 44 -6.44 5.28 21.70
CA PRO A 44 -6.30 4.92 23.11
C PRO A 44 -5.36 3.72 23.29
N GLY A 45 -4.68 3.66 24.44
CA GLY A 45 -3.85 2.53 24.85
C GLY A 45 -4.63 1.20 24.76
N GLY A 46 -3.95 0.14 24.31
CA GLY A 46 -4.58 -1.15 24.03
C GLY A 46 -5.29 -1.25 22.68
N ARG A 47 -5.45 -0.16 21.92
CA ARG A 47 -6.04 -0.15 20.56
C ARG A 47 -5.15 0.57 19.53
N ARG A 48 -3.84 0.51 19.75
CA ARG A 48 -2.83 1.11 18.88
C ARG A 48 -2.51 0.14 17.74
N ASP A 49 -3.46 0.02 16.83
CA ASP A 49 -3.36 -0.85 15.66
C ASP A 49 -2.69 -0.12 14.49
N LEU A 50 -1.68 -0.77 13.92
CA LEU A 50 -1.10 -0.44 12.62
C LEU A 50 -1.65 -1.33 11.54
N GLU A 51 -1.69 -0.80 10.32
CA GLU A 51 -2.10 -1.54 9.13
C GLU A 51 -0.93 -1.57 8.14
N LEU A 52 -0.42 -2.78 7.91
CA LEU A 52 0.75 -3.04 7.08
C LEU A 52 0.35 -3.70 5.76
N LEU A 53 0.79 -3.14 4.64
CA LEU A 53 0.68 -3.75 3.32
C LEU A 53 1.95 -4.54 3.05
N ILE A 54 1.82 -5.86 2.94
CA ILE A 54 2.94 -6.77 2.69
C ILE A 54 2.55 -7.62 1.49
N ALA A 55 3.37 -7.56 0.44
CA ALA A 55 3.27 -8.51 -0.66
C ALA A 55 3.64 -9.91 -0.15
N CYS A 56 2.76 -10.89 -0.34
CA CYS A 56 2.99 -12.25 0.13
C CYS A 56 2.19 -13.27 -0.67
N GLU A 57 2.77 -14.46 -0.83
CA GLU A 57 2.07 -15.67 -1.28
C GLU A 57 1.57 -16.51 -0.10
N ASP A 58 2.21 -16.38 1.07
CA ASP A 58 1.85 -17.04 2.33
C ASP A 58 1.45 -16.01 3.40
N VAL A 59 0.21 -16.12 3.84
CA VAL A 59 -0.40 -15.26 4.86
C VAL A 59 0.28 -15.39 6.21
N GLU A 60 0.63 -16.60 6.62
CA GLU A 60 1.21 -16.82 7.96
C GLU A 60 2.63 -16.29 8.01
N ALA A 61 3.38 -16.43 6.92
CA ALA A 61 4.67 -15.77 6.76
C ALA A 61 4.55 -14.24 6.81
N ALA A 62 3.54 -13.66 6.16
CA ALA A 62 3.28 -12.22 6.19
C ALA A 62 2.91 -11.71 7.59
N LYS A 63 2.04 -12.42 8.31
CA LYS A 63 1.68 -12.12 9.70
C LYS A 63 2.90 -12.13 10.60
N LYS A 64 3.71 -13.19 10.51
CA LYS A 64 4.94 -13.31 11.31
C LYS A 64 5.90 -12.17 11.01
N LYS A 65 6.13 -11.85 9.73
CA LYS A 65 6.97 -10.73 9.31
C LYS A 65 6.46 -9.40 9.88
N ALA A 66 5.14 -9.15 9.84
CA ALA A 66 4.53 -7.95 10.41
C ALA A 66 4.76 -7.83 11.93
N ILE A 67 4.54 -8.91 12.68
CA ILE A 67 4.77 -8.95 14.13
C ILE A 67 6.24 -8.72 14.45
N ASP A 68 7.16 -9.40 13.76
CA ASP A 68 8.60 -9.28 13.99
C ASP A 68 9.10 -7.84 13.74
N LEU A 69 8.62 -7.20 12.67
CA LEU A 69 8.93 -5.80 12.36
C LEU A 69 8.42 -4.84 13.45
N CYS A 70 7.17 -5.02 13.88
CA CYS A 70 6.57 -4.21 14.93
C CYS A 70 7.26 -4.43 16.29
N ALA A 71 7.58 -5.68 16.64
CA ALA A 71 8.27 -6.01 17.88
C ALA A 71 9.64 -5.32 17.93
N LYS A 72 10.40 -5.38 16.83
CA LYS A 72 11.69 -4.71 16.71
C LYS A 72 11.58 -3.18 16.82
N ALA A 73 10.52 -2.60 16.25
CA ALA A 73 10.34 -1.15 16.25
C ALA A 73 9.89 -0.61 17.61
N PHE A 74 8.93 -1.27 18.27
CA PHE A 74 8.25 -0.78 19.47
C PHE A 74 8.78 -1.38 20.78
N ASP A 75 9.56 -2.45 20.72
CA ASP A 75 10.06 -3.19 21.90
C ASP A 75 8.91 -3.67 22.80
N THR A 76 7.88 -4.24 22.16
CA THR A 76 6.68 -4.79 22.81
C THR A 76 6.44 -6.23 22.36
N ALA A 77 5.32 -6.82 22.78
CA ALA A 77 4.77 -8.06 22.22
C ALA A 77 3.54 -7.73 21.37
N PRO A 78 3.69 -7.38 20.08
CA PRO A 78 2.56 -7.05 19.23
C PRO A 78 1.68 -8.26 18.96
N VAL A 79 0.39 -8.00 18.74
CA VAL A 79 -0.58 -9.04 18.41
C VAL A 79 -1.20 -8.73 17.05
N SER A 80 -1.16 -9.70 16.13
CA SER A 80 -1.87 -9.57 14.85
C SER A 80 -3.38 -9.66 15.08
N GLY A 81 -4.11 -8.71 14.49
CA GLY A 81 -5.56 -8.76 14.37
C GLY A 81 -6.00 -9.46 13.08
N VAL A 82 -7.08 -8.96 12.50
CA VAL A 82 -7.61 -9.44 11.21
C VAL A 82 -6.59 -9.20 10.10
N VAL A 83 -6.46 -10.19 9.21
CA VAL A 83 -5.75 -10.05 7.94
C VAL A 83 -6.75 -9.92 6.82
N THR A 84 -6.58 -8.88 6.01
CA THR A 84 -7.43 -8.59 4.86
C THR A 84 -6.59 -8.69 3.60
N PHE A 85 -7.09 -9.43 2.61
CA PHE A 85 -6.48 -9.46 1.28
C PHE A 85 -6.90 -8.22 0.49
N ILE A 86 -5.92 -7.56 -0.13
CA ILE A 86 -6.14 -6.40 -0.99
C ILE A 86 -5.43 -6.71 -2.30
N SER A 87 -6.18 -6.74 -3.40
CA SER A 87 -5.63 -6.78 -4.74
C SER A 87 -5.40 -5.34 -5.22
N ARG A 88 -4.18 -5.00 -5.66
CA ARG A 88 -3.82 -3.65 -6.13
C ARG A 88 -3.34 -3.61 -7.59
N GLY A 89 -3.47 -4.74 -8.30
CA GLY A 89 -2.84 -4.96 -9.60
C GLY A 89 -1.33 -4.70 -9.57
N THR A 90 -0.70 -4.90 -10.71
CA THR A 90 0.73 -4.62 -10.93
C THR A 90 0.91 -3.69 -12.11
N ASP A 91 2.10 -3.10 -12.24
CA ASP A 91 2.40 -2.28 -13.41
C ASP A 91 2.47 -3.15 -14.69
N ASP A 92 2.76 -4.45 -14.55
CA ASP A 92 2.65 -5.42 -15.63
C ASP A 92 1.20 -5.60 -16.10
N ASP A 93 0.23 -5.59 -15.18
CA ASP A 93 -1.20 -5.61 -15.54
C ASP A 93 -1.57 -4.35 -16.33
N ALA A 94 -1.06 -3.17 -15.92
CA ALA A 94 -1.27 -1.92 -16.64
C ALA A 94 -0.71 -1.99 -18.07
N HIS A 95 0.54 -2.45 -18.22
CA HIS A 95 1.17 -2.63 -19.53
C HIS A 95 0.45 -3.69 -20.38
N GLY A 96 -0.09 -4.73 -19.76
CA GLY A 96 -0.93 -5.73 -20.42
C GLY A 96 -2.20 -5.11 -21.01
N VAL A 97 -2.91 -4.28 -20.23
CA VAL A 97 -4.09 -3.53 -20.71
C VAL A 97 -3.72 -2.60 -21.87
N LEU A 98 -2.66 -1.79 -21.72
CA LEU A 98 -2.22 -0.88 -22.78
C LEU A 98 -1.88 -1.62 -24.07
N SER A 99 -1.15 -2.72 -23.97
CA SER A 99 -0.78 -3.57 -25.10
C SER A 99 -2.01 -4.17 -25.80
N ALA A 100 -3.06 -4.53 -25.05
CA ALA A 100 -4.31 -5.03 -25.61
C ALA A 100 -5.06 -3.98 -26.46
N PHE A 101 -4.87 -2.69 -26.18
CA PHE A 101 -5.35 -1.59 -27.01
C PHE A 101 -4.36 -1.18 -28.13
N GLY A 102 -3.20 -1.84 -28.21
CA GLY A 102 -2.12 -1.49 -29.13
C GLY A 102 -1.42 -0.18 -28.77
N LEU A 103 -1.44 0.17 -27.48
CA LEU A 103 -0.89 1.40 -26.93
C LEU A 103 0.42 1.15 -26.18
N THR A 104 1.27 2.17 -26.15
CA THR A 104 2.46 2.22 -25.30
C THR A 104 2.38 3.49 -24.47
N GLY A 105 2.66 3.38 -23.18
CA GLY A 105 2.60 4.50 -22.24
C GLY A 105 3.59 4.33 -21.11
N GLU A 106 3.88 5.44 -20.45
CA GLU A 106 4.63 5.44 -19.20
C GLU A 106 3.66 5.21 -18.05
N VAL A 107 3.99 4.26 -17.18
CA VAL A 107 3.20 3.92 -15.99
C VAL A 107 4.00 4.34 -14.77
N THR A 108 3.39 5.16 -13.93
CA THR A 108 3.98 5.62 -12.69
C THR A 108 2.99 5.39 -11.56
N ARG A 109 3.44 4.70 -10.51
CA ARG A 109 2.64 4.43 -9.32
C ARG A 109 3.06 5.32 -8.17
N ARG A 110 2.07 5.87 -7.46
CA ARG A 110 2.26 6.61 -6.22
C ARG A 110 1.19 6.22 -5.22
N LEU A 111 1.43 6.50 -3.95
CA LEU A 111 0.42 6.37 -2.91
C LEU A 111 -0.33 7.70 -2.77
N ASP A 112 -1.62 7.63 -2.44
CA ASP A 112 -2.39 8.76 -1.94
C ASP A 112 -2.13 9.00 -0.45
N ASP A 113 -2.83 9.97 0.14
CA ASP A 113 -2.68 10.35 1.55
C ASP A 113 -3.13 9.23 2.50
N ASP A 114 -4.03 8.36 2.05
CA ASP A 114 -4.54 7.21 2.80
C ASP A 114 -3.74 5.91 2.51
N GLY A 115 -2.70 5.99 1.68
CA GLY A 115 -1.83 4.86 1.34
C GLY A 115 -2.41 3.90 0.28
N PHE A 116 -3.39 4.34 -0.50
CA PHE A 116 -3.90 3.61 -1.67
C PHE A 116 -3.09 3.95 -2.92
N ASP A 117 -2.99 2.99 -3.83
CA ASP A 117 -2.28 3.20 -5.09
C ASP A 117 -3.09 4.12 -6.01
N ILE A 118 -2.41 5.14 -6.55
CA ILE A 118 -2.84 5.90 -7.71
C ILE A 118 -1.85 5.59 -8.83
N VAL A 119 -2.36 5.21 -9.99
CA VAL A 119 -1.56 4.93 -11.17
C VAL A 119 -1.75 6.05 -12.20
N ASP A 120 -0.69 6.83 -12.40
CA ASP A 120 -0.60 7.83 -13.45
C ASP A 120 -0.09 7.16 -14.73
N VAL A 121 -0.92 7.18 -15.78
CA VAL A 121 -0.59 6.63 -17.11
C VAL A 121 -0.46 7.77 -18.12
N THR A 122 0.73 7.91 -18.67
CA THR A 122 1.01 8.95 -19.67
C THR A 122 1.01 8.34 -21.07
N LEU A 123 0.13 8.85 -21.93
CA LEU A 123 -0.09 8.40 -23.30
C LEU A 123 0.18 9.53 -24.30
N ARG A 124 0.45 9.18 -25.55
CA ARG A 124 0.59 10.18 -26.62
C ARG A 124 -0.79 10.71 -27.02
N GLU A 125 -0.91 12.00 -27.30
CA GLU A 125 -2.18 12.58 -27.74
C GLU A 125 -2.76 11.90 -29.00
N ALA A 126 -1.89 11.50 -29.94
CA ALA A 126 -2.28 10.77 -31.14
C ALA A 126 -2.96 9.41 -30.86
N ASP A 127 -2.61 8.77 -29.74
CA ASP A 127 -3.17 7.48 -29.34
C ASP A 127 -4.58 7.64 -28.76
N LEU A 128 -4.83 8.72 -28.00
CA LEU A 128 -6.16 9.07 -27.48
C LEU A 128 -7.16 9.47 -28.59
N GLY A 129 -6.65 9.93 -29.74
CA GLY A 129 -7.47 10.16 -30.93
C GLY A 129 -7.97 8.86 -31.60
N ARG A 130 -7.31 7.73 -31.36
CA ARG A 130 -7.64 6.43 -31.96
C ARG A 130 -8.52 5.56 -31.06
N VAL A 131 -8.25 5.59 -29.76
CA VAL A 131 -8.96 4.79 -28.75
C VAL A 131 -9.57 5.75 -27.74
N PRO A 132 -10.89 5.70 -27.47
CA PRO A 132 -11.51 6.58 -26.49
C PRO A 132 -10.87 6.42 -25.11
N GLU A 133 -10.46 7.52 -24.50
CA GLU A 133 -9.84 7.57 -23.17
C GLU A 133 -10.66 6.80 -22.13
N SER A 134 -11.99 6.98 -22.14
CA SER A 134 -12.89 6.31 -21.20
C SER A 134 -12.80 4.78 -21.23
N ARG A 135 -12.54 4.18 -22.40
CA ARG A 135 -12.36 2.71 -22.50
C ARG A 135 -11.05 2.25 -21.90
N ILE A 136 -9.98 3.02 -22.11
CA ILE A 136 -8.66 2.73 -21.55
C ILE A 136 -8.74 2.85 -20.03
N HIS A 137 -9.33 3.95 -19.55
CA HIS A 137 -9.52 4.23 -18.13
C HIS A 137 -10.32 3.13 -17.43
N THR A 138 -11.49 2.74 -17.95
CA THR A 138 -12.29 1.66 -17.36
C THR A 138 -11.54 0.32 -17.33
N ALA A 139 -10.79 -0.02 -18.39
CA ALA A 139 -10.03 -1.27 -18.42
C ALA A 139 -8.88 -1.27 -17.42
N LEU A 140 -8.18 -0.15 -17.27
CA LEU A 140 -7.10 0.01 -16.29
C LEU A 140 -7.66 -0.06 -14.86
N GLU A 141 -8.72 0.68 -14.53
CA GLU A 141 -9.33 0.64 -13.19
C GLU A 141 -9.82 -0.76 -12.83
N ALA A 142 -10.44 -1.47 -13.77
CA ALA A 142 -10.89 -2.84 -13.53
C ALA A 142 -9.72 -3.82 -13.30
N SER A 143 -8.61 -3.66 -14.03
CA SER A 143 -7.45 -4.54 -13.94
C SER A 143 -6.58 -4.25 -12.72
N LEU A 144 -6.44 -2.97 -12.37
CA LEU A 144 -5.55 -2.51 -11.31
C LEU A 144 -6.27 -2.43 -9.96
N ASN A 145 -7.61 -2.36 -9.95
CA ASN A 145 -8.39 -2.21 -8.73
C ASN A 145 -7.90 -1.02 -7.86
N CYS A 146 -7.54 0.07 -8.52
CA CYS A 146 -7.05 1.30 -7.93
C CYS A 146 -7.45 2.51 -8.79
N GLU A 147 -7.26 3.72 -8.27
CA GLU A 147 -7.53 4.93 -9.03
C GLU A 147 -6.50 5.11 -10.15
N VAL A 148 -6.96 5.54 -11.33
CA VAL A 148 -6.13 5.71 -12.52
C VAL A 148 -6.29 7.12 -13.07
N HIS A 149 -5.18 7.82 -13.28
CA HIS A 149 -5.13 9.13 -13.93
C HIS A 149 -4.46 9.00 -15.29
N ILE A 150 -5.19 9.30 -16.37
CA ILE A 150 -4.63 9.33 -17.72
C ILE A 150 -4.19 10.75 -18.04
N ARG A 151 -2.97 10.89 -18.55
CA ARG A 151 -2.39 12.17 -19.01
C ARG A 151 -1.93 12.04 -20.44
N SER A 152 -2.01 13.12 -21.20
CA SER A 152 -1.44 13.20 -22.54
C SER A 152 -0.14 13.99 -22.56
N THR A 153 0.78 13.58 -23.44
CA THR A 153 2.00 14.29 -23.82
C THR A 153 2.14 14.40 -25.32
#